data_AF-A0A1V6P282-F1
#
_entry.id   AF-A0A1V6P282-F1
#
_cell.length_a   1.000
_cell.length_b   1.000
_cell.length_c   1.000
_cell.angle_alpha   90.00
_cell.angle_beta   90.00
_cell.angle_gamma   90.00
#
_symmetry.space_group_name_H-M   'P 1'
#
loop_
_entity.id
_entity.type
_entity.pdbx_description
1 polymer ?
#
loop_
_entity_poly.entity_id
_entity_poly.type
_entity_poly.pdbx_seq_one_letter_code
_entity_poly.pdbx_strand_id
1 'polypeptide(L)'
;MDSLDEIVAQFMKPSGTNHRPLQGPITLGAVNKDGTFEYVESFDCANDKNIEQPSGNPIYHIASCTKLITTIAVLQCVGKGLLALDSDISKVLNEFQNPKVLVRFDKHGDPVVEDSKGVVTLRQENHQVEQKA
;
A
#
# COMPACT_ATOMS: atom_id res chain seq x y z
N MET A 1 -1.63 22.00 -23.95
CA MET A 1 -1.30 21.09 -22.85
C MET A 1 -2.64 20.55 -22.41
N ASP A 2 -2.84 19.25 -22.54
CA ASP A 2 -4.12 18.63 -22.21
C ASP A 2 -4.38 18.79 -20.69
N SER A 3 -5.62 19.05 -20.33
CA SER A 3 -6.04 19.07 -18.93
C SER A 3 -5.98 17.67 -18.32
N LEU A 4 -5.91 17.58 -16.99
CA LEU A 4 -5.92 16.29 -16.28
C LEU A 4 -7.17 15.47 -16.64
N ASP A 5 -8.31 16.14 -16.78
CA ASP A 5 -9.59 15.52 -17.14
C ASP A 5 -9.57 14.96 -18.57
N GLU A 6 -8.97 15.68 -19.51
CA GLU A 6 -8.77 15.21 -20.89
C GLU A 6 -7.86 13.98 -20.92
N ILE A 7 -6.79 13.97 -20.13
CA ILE A 7 -5.88 12.81 -20.02
C ILE A 7 -6.62 11.60 -19.45
N VAL A 8 -7.36 11.76 -18.35
CA VAL A 8 -8.15 10.67 -17.75
C VAL A 8 -9.20 10.16 -18.74
N ALA A 9 -9.90 11.05 -19.44
CA ALA A 9 -10.89 10.69 -20.44
C ALA A 9 -10.29 9.86 -21.59
N GLN A 10 -9.06 10.15 -22.02
CA GLN A 10 -8.34 9.35 -23.02
C GLN A 10 -8.10 7.90 -22.55
N PHE A 11 -7.79 7.67 -21.27
CA PHE A 11 -7.63 6.31 -20.73
C PHE A 11 -8.97 5.59 -20.46
N MET A 12 -10.04 6.35 -20.19
CA MET A 12 -11.39 5.81 -20.03
C MET A 12 -11.97 5.35 -21.38
N LYS A 13 -11.71 6.09 -22.46
CA LYS A 13 -12.19 5.82 -23.83
C LYS A 13 -11.02 5.84 -24.81
N PRO A 14 -10.13 4.84 -24.77
CA PRO A 14 -8.94 4.84 -25.61
C PRO A 14 -9.31 4.73 -27.09
N SER A 15 -8.67 5.55 -27.91
CA SER A 15 -8.82 5.48 -29.36
C SER A 15 -7.84 4.43 -29.93
N GLY A 16 -8.36 3.33 -30.49
CA GLY A 16 -7.56 2.29 -31.16
C GLY A 16 -7.87 0.86 -30.71
N THR A 17 -7.46 -0.14 -31.50
CA THR A 17 -7.87 -1.56 -31.32
C THR A 17 -7.10 -2.33 -30.23
N ASN A 18 -6.04 -1.75 -29.66
CA ASN A 18 -5.08 -2.47 -28.80
C ASN A 18 -5.06 -2.00 -27.34
N HIS A 19 -5.93 -1.09 -26.94
CA HIS A 19 -5.96 -0.53 -25.59
C HIS A 19 -7.22 -1.00 -24.87
N ARG A 20 -7.06 -1.69 -23.74
CA ARG A 20 -8.20 -1.98 -22.85
C ARG A 20 -8.55 -0.70 -22.09
N PRO A 21 -9.80 -0.24 -22.11
CA PRO A 21 -10.21 0.86 -21.25
C PRO A 21 -9.99 0.45 -19.79
N LEU A 22 -9.69 1.44 -18.95
CA LEU A 22 -9.78 1.26 -17.51
C LEU A 22 -11.22 0.81 -17.17
N GLN A 23 -11.35 -0.01 -16.11
CA GLN A 23 -12.63 -0.58 -15.70
C GLN A 23 -12.99 -0.09 -14.30
N GLY A 24 -14.27 0.23 -14.09
CA GLY A 24 -14.79 0.73 -12.82
C GLY A 24 -14.64 2.24 -12.62
N PRO A 25 -15.24 2.79 -11.55
CA PRO A 25 -15.13 4.21 -11.24
C PRO A 25 -13.68 4.58 -10.90
N ILE A 26 -13.24 5.75 -11.33
CA ILE A 26 -11.97 6.36 -10.92
C ILE A 26 -12.28 7.68 -10.24
N THR A 27 -11.75 7.89 -9.05
CA THR A 27 -11.87 9.19 -8.37
C THR A 27 -10.51 9.75 -8.06
N LEU A 28 -10.33 11.02 -8.40
CA LEU A 28 -9.17 11.82 -8.09
C LEU A 28 -9.54 12.82 -7.01
N GLY A 29 -8.79 12.82 -5.91
CA GLY A 29 -9.02 13.70 -4.77
C GLY A 29 -7.73 14.41 -4.37
N ALA A 30 -7.79 15.73 -4.19
CA ALA A 30 -6.70 16.54 -3.67
C ALA A 30 -7.25 17.67 -2.80
N VAL A 31 -6.64 17.87 -1.64
CA VAL A 31 -6.99 18.95 -0.70
C VAL A 31 -5.71 19.58 -0.16
N ASN A 32 -5.75 20.87 0.15
CA ASN A 32 -4.67 21.51 0.89
C ASN A 32 -4.94 21.53 2.40
N LYS A 33 -3.90 21.77 3.20
CA LYS A 33 -3.98 21.77 4.67
C LYS A 33 -5.00 22.78 5.21
N ASP A 34 -5.10 23.93 4.57
CA ASP A 34 -5.90 25.06 5.07
C ASP A 34 -7.35 25.04 4.56
N GLY A 35 -7.70 24.07 3.71
CA GLY A 35 -9.05 23.89 3.15
C GLY A 35 -9.45 24.91 2.08
N THR A 36 -8.53 25.78 1.64
CA THR A 36 -8.80 26.76 0.57
C THR A 36 -8.76 26.15 -0.84
N PHE A 37 -8.32 24.90 -0.95
CA PHE A 37 -8.30 24.14 -2.19
C PHE A 37 -8.85 22.74 -1.92
N GLU A 38 -9.87 22.39 -2.69
CA GLU A 38 -10.46 21.05 -2.75
C GLU A 38 -10.75 20.72 -4.22
N TYR A 39 -10.30 19.55 -4.63
CA TYR A 39 -10.57 18.97 -5.93
C TYR A 39 -10.99 17.51 -5.70
N VAL A 40 -12.20 17.18 -6.09
CA VAL A 40 -12.71 15.80 -6.07
C VAL A 40 -13.50 15.58 -7.34
N GLU A 41 -12.99 14.74 -8.23
CA GLU A 41 -13.63 14.43 -9.50
C GLU A 41 -13.71 12.92 -9.68
N SER A 42 -14.89 12.44 -10.11
CA SER A 42 -15.16 11.03 -10.33
C SER A 42 -15.49 10.78 -11.79
N PHE A 43 -14.81 9.81 -12.39
CA PHE A 43 -14.93 9.42 -13.78
C PHE A 43 -15.55 8.03 -13.84
N ASP A 44 -16.74 7.93 -14.43
CA ASP A 44 -17.44 6.66 -14.60
C ASP A 44 -17.04 5.98 -15.91
N CYS A 45 -16.62 4.71 -15.80
CA CYS A 45 -16.47 3.84 -16.96
C CYS A 45 -17.85 3.39 -17.45
N ALA A 46 -18.48 4.21 -18.29
CA ALA A 46 -19.69 3.84 -19.01
C ALA A 46 -19.37 2.74 -20.05
N ASN A 47 -19.25 1.48 -19.64
CA ASN A 47 -19.20 0.36 -20.57
C ASN A 47 -19.94 -0.91 -20.11
N ASP A 48 -20.51 -0.94 -18.90
CA ASP A 48 -21.42 -2.01 -18.51
C ASP A 48 -22.83 -1.47 -18.28
N LYS A 49 -23.71 -1.68 -19.26
CA LYS A 49 -25.12 -1.26 -19.19
C LYS A 49 -25.91 -1.97 -18.07
N ASN A 50 -25.31 -2.98 -17.44
CA ASN A 50 -25.90 -3.76 -16.35
C ASN A 50 -25.41 -3.37 -14.95
N ILE A 51 -24.49 -2.42 -14.81
CA ILE A 51 -24.06 -1.94 -13.49
C ILE A 51 -24.83 -0.65 -13.20
N GLU A 52 -25.78 -0.72 -12.26
CA GLU A 52 -26.37 0.48 -11.66
C GLU A 52 -25.24 1.38 -11.20
N GLN A 53 -25.21 2.62 -11.70
CA GLN A 53 -24.25 3.63 -11.26
C GLN A 53 -24.35 3.76 -9.74
N PRO A 54 -23.33 3.41 -8.96
CA PRO A 54 -23.40 3.54 -7.50
C PRO A 54 -23.47 5.04 -7.19
N SER A 55 -24.65 5.49 -6.80
CA SER A 55 -24.94 6.87 -6.43
C SER A 55 -23.92 7.40 -5.41
N GLY A 56 -23.13 8.39 -5.82
CA GLY A 56 -22.37 9.32 -4.97
C GLY A 56 -21.15 8.78 -4.23
N ASN A 57 -21.18 7.53 -3.73
CA ASN A 57 -20.16 6.95 -2.86
C ASN A 57 -19.70 5.57 -3.36
N PRO A 58 -18.95 5.49 -4.46
CA PRO A 58 -18.33 4.25 -4.91
C PRO A 58 -17.42 3.64 -3.83
N ILE A 59 -17.45 2.31 -3.73
CA ILE A 59 -16.56 1.54 -2.85
C ILE A 59 -15.34 1.11 -3.66
N TYR A 60 -14.14 1.47 -3.18
CA TYR A 60 -12.88 1.15 -3.84
C TYR A 60 -12.14 0.02 -3.15
N HIS A 61 -11.59 -0.90 -3.94
CA HIS A 61 -10.55 -1.79 -3.45
C HIS A 61 -9.21 -1.04 -3.45
N ILE A 62 -8.76 -0.59 -2.28
CA ILE A 62 -7.60 0.28 -2.14
C ILE A 62 -6.24 -0.47 -2.04
N ALA A 63 -6.27 -1.81 -2.01
CA ALA A 63 -5.09 -2.68 -1.96
C ALA A 63 -4.00 -2.15 -0.98
N SER A 64 -2.79 -1.89 -1.49
CA SER A 64 -1.65 -1.44 -0.67
C SER A 64 -1.82 -0.07 -0.02
N CYS A 65 -2.78 0.78 -0.41
CA CYS A 65 -3.07 2.02 0.32
C CYS A 65 -3.51 1.75 1.76
N THR A 66 -3.97 0.54 2.07
CA THR A 66 -4.26 0.07 3.44
C THR A 66 -3.05 0.21 4.37
N LYS A 67 -1.82 0.15 3.85
CA LYS A 67 -0.59 0.33 4.65
C LYS A 67 -0.57 1.67 5.40
N LEU A 68 -1.08 2.75 4.80
CA LEU A 68 -1.17 4.05 5.47
C LEU A 68 -2.11 4.00 6.69
N ILE A 69 -3.28 3.39 6.52
CA ILE A 69 -4.27 3.22 7.60
C ILE A 69 -3.69 2.36 8.72
N THR A 70 -3.04 1.24 8.37
CA THR A 70 -2.35 0.37 9.33
C THR A 70 -1.25 1.12 10.09
N THR A 71 -0.43 1.92 9.41
CA THR A 71 0.61 2.74 10.05
C THR A 71 0.01 3.70 11.07
N ILE A 72 -1.10 4.38 10.74
CA ILE A 72 -1.80 5.28 11.67
C ILE A 72 -2.28 4.51 12.90
N ALA A 73 -2.90 3.34 12.72
CA ALA A 73 -3.37 2.51 13.83
C ALA A 73 -2.21 2.07 14.76
N VAL A 74 -1.08 1.66 14.19
CA VAL A 74 0.13 1.31 14.97
C VAL A 74 0.66 2.52 15.74
N LEU A 75 0.74 3.70 15.10
CA LEU A 75 1.21 4.92 15.76
C LEU A 75 0.26 5.41 16.86
N GLN A 76 -1.05 5.17 16.73
CA GLN A 76 -2.00 5.40 17.81
C GLN A 76 -1.74 4.49 19.02
N CYS A 77 -1.39 3.22 18.81
CA CYS A 77 -0.98 2.31 19.89
C CYS A 77 0.33 2.76 20.56
N VAL A 78 1.27 3.30 19.79
CA VAL A 78 2.49 3.92 20.33
C VAL A 78 2.16 5.14 21.19
N GLY A 79 1.29 6.03 20.71
CA GLY A 79 0.85 7.20 21.47
C GLY A 79 0.15 6.85 22.79
N LYS A 80 -0.49 5.68 22.87
CA LYS A 80 -1.11 5.12 24.08
C LYS A 80 -0.14 4.36 25.00
N GLY A 81 1.14 4.23 24.61
CA GLY A 81 2.12 3.43 25.36
C GLY A 81 1.89 1.92 25.32
N LEU A 82 1.03 1.42 24.42
CA LEU A 82 0.76 -0.01 24.25
C LEU A 82 1.87 -0.70 23.44
N LEU A 83 2.54 0.06 22.59
CA LEU A 83 3.64 -0.37 21.75
C LEU A 83 4.75 0.68 21.82
N ALA A 84 5.99 0.29 21.50
CA ALA A 84 7.10 1.22 21.30
C ALA A 84 7.76 0.95 19.95
N LEU A 85 8.15 2.03 19.27
CA LEU A 85 8.69 1.96 17.92
C LEU A 85 9.96 1.09 17.82
N ASP A 86 10.79 1.15 18.85
CA ASP A 86 12.12 0.54 18.88
C ASP A 86 12.19 -0.67 19.82
N SER A 87 11.06 -1.14 20.35
CA SER A 87 11.02 -2.35 21.18
C SER A 87 10.97 -3.61 20.33
N ASP A 88 11.56 -4.69 20.86
CA ASP A 88 11.41 -6.05 20.34
C ASP A 88 9.92 -6.43 20.20
N ILE A 89 9.49 -6.66 18.96
CA ILE A 89 8.11 -7.00 18.61
C ILE A 89 7.72 -8.39 19.09
N SER A 90 8.70 -9.27 19.37
CA SER A 90 8.44 -10.64 19.80
C SER A 90 7.74 -10.74 21.16
N LYS A 91 7.72 -9.63 21.92
CA LYS A 91 6.93 -9.45 23.15
C LYS A 91 5.42 -9.43 22.90
N VAL A 92 5.00 -9.15 21.67
CA VAL A 92 3.59 -9.10 21.24
C VAL A 92 3.31 -10.18 20.21
N LEU A 93 4.21 -10.36 19.25
CA LEU A 93 4.11 -11.35 18.18
C LEU A 93 5.15 -12.46 18.40
N ASN A 94 4.80 -13.46 19.19
CA ASN A 94 5.71 -14.53 19.61
C ASN A 94 6.35 -15.29 18.43
N GLU A 95 5.71 -15.31 17.26
CA GLU A 95 6.24 -15.90 16.02
C GLU A 95 7.51 -15.21 15.51
N PHE A 96 7.79 -13.98 15.97
CA PHE A 96 9.03 -13.26 15.68
C PHE A 96 10.14 -13.55 16.70
N GLN A 97 9.96 -14.50 17.63
CA GLN A 97 11.06 -14.97 18.47
C GLN A 97 12.06 -15.75 17.62
N ASN A 98 13.34 -15.33 17.64
CA ASN A 98 14.45 -15.97 16.93
C ASN A 98 14.14 -16.28 15.44
N PRO A 99 13.79 -15.25 14.63
CA PRO A 99 13.35 -15.48 13.26
C PRO A 99 14.51 -16.03 12.42
N LYS A 100 14.20 -17.00 11.56
CA LYS A 100 15.15 -17.55 10.59
C LYS A 100 15.09 -16.73 9.30
N VAL A 101 16.26 -16.34 8.78
CA VAL A 101 16.41 -15.58 7.53
C VAL A 101 16.79 -16.55 6.42
N LEU A 102 16.02 -16.56 5.33
CA LEU A 102 16.37 -17.30 4.12
C LEU A 102 17.58 -16.64 3.45
N VAL A 103 18.66 -17.39 3.30
CA VAL A 103 19.93 -16.88 2.73
C VAL A 103 20.09 -17.32 1.29
N ARG A 104 19.76 -18.57 0.97
CA ARG A 104 19.86 -19.13 -0.39
C ARG A 104 19.05 -20.42 -0.51
N PHE A 105 19.02 -20.96 -1.71
CA PHE A 105 18.68 -22.36 -1.97
C PHE A 105 19.95 -23.13 -2.31
N ASP A 106 20.04 -24.39 -1.89
CA ASP A 106 21.17 -25.24 -2.24
C ASP A 106 21.01 -25.87 -3.65
N LYS A 107 21.95 -26.75 -4.02
CA LYS A 107 21.94 -27.44 -5.32
C LYS A 107 20.77 -28.40 -5.53
N HIS A 108 20.09 -28.79 -4.45
CA HIS A 108 18.91 -29.65 -4.47
C HIS A 108 17.61 -28.83 -4.48
N GLY A 109 17.71 -27.50 -4.34
CA GLY A 109 16.56 -26.60 -4.24
C GLY A 109 16.02 -26.46 -2.83
N ASP A 110 16.74 -26.96 -1.81
CA ASP A 110 16.35 -26.87 -0.42
C ASP A 110 16.72 -25.49 0.17
N PRO A 111 15.86 -24.86 0.99
CA PRO A 111 16.13 -23.56 1.58
C PRO A 111 17.21 -23.66 2.66
N VAL A 112 18.24 -22.82 2.55
CA VAL A 112 19.27 -22.63 3.58
C VAL A 112 18.94 -21.36 4.36
N VAL A 113 18.70 -21.52 5.66
CA VAL A 113 18.34 -20.42 6.58
C VAL A 113 19.40 -20.20 7.66
N GLU A 114 19.52 -18.96 8.12
CA GLU A 114 20.39 -18.56 9.25
C GLU A 114 19.57 -17.86 10.34
N ASP A 115 20.10 -17.79 11.56
CA ASP A 115 19.49 -17.00 12.64
C ASP A 115 19.59 -15.49 12.35
N SER A 116 18.50 -14.75 12.60
CA SER A 116 18.53 -13.29 12.55
C SER A 116 19.53 -12.73 13.57
N LYS A 117 20.31 -11.74 13.14
CA LYS A 117 21.32 -11.06 13.99
C LYS A 117 20.73 -10.00 14.93
N GLY A 118 19.42 -9.77 14.87
CA GLY A 118 18.74 -8.77 15.68
C GLY A 118 17.26 -9.08 15.86
N VAL A 119 16.64 -8.31 16.76
CA VAL A 119 15.19 -8.36 16.99
C VAL A 119 14.46 -7.54 15.94
N VAL A 120 13.23 -7.92 15.64
CA VAL A 120 12.35 -7.14 14.77
C VAL A 120 11.68 -6.04 15.60
N THR A 121 11.61 -4.82 15.08
CA THR A 121 10.97 -3.66 15.74
C THR A 121 9.90 -3.04 14.84
N LEU A 122 9.03 -2.18 15.38
CA LEU A 122 7.97 -1.53 14.60
C LEU A 122 8.50 -0.46 13.63
N ARG A 123 9.57 0.25 13.99
CA ARG A 123 10.14 1.33 13.16
C ARG A 123 10.89 0.80 11.95
N GLN A 124 11.44 -0.40 12.07
CA GLN A 124 12.66 -0.84 11.40
C GLN A 124 12.77 -0.39 9.93
N GLU A 125 13.64 0.60 9.70
CA GLU A 125 14.33 0.78 8.42
C GLU A 125 15.51 -0.19 8.41
N ASN A 126 15.73 -0.87 7.28
CA ASN A 126 16.77 -1.89 7.09
C ASN A 126 18.18 -1.40 7.51
N HIS A 127 18.57 -1.60 8.77
CA HIS A 127 19.96 -1.70 9.17
C HIS A 127 20.32 -3.18 9.21
N GLN A 128 20.43 -3.79 8.04
CA GLN A 128 21.26 -4.98 7.91
C GLN A 128 22.69 -4.49 8.07
N VAL A 129 23.22 -4.75 9.26
CA VAL A 129 24.59 -4.48 9.66
C VAL A 129 25.54 -4.91 8.55
N GLU A 130 26.22 -3.93 7.95
CA GLU A 130 27.52 -4.11 7.31
C GLU A 130 28.46 -4.80 8.33
N GLN A 131 28.48 -6.12 8.31
CA GLN A 131 29.52 -6.91 8.94
C GLN A 131 29.87 -8.05 7.99
N LYS A 132 30.79 -7.76 7.09
CA LYS A 132 31.95 -8.62 6.84
C LYS A 132 33.13 -7.74 6.42
N ALA A 133 34.21 -7.92 7.17
CA ALA A 133 35.58 -7.52 6.85
C ALA A 133 36.09 -8.20 5.57
#